data_AF-A0A0L6V3Q5-F1
#
_entry.id   AF-A0A0L6V3Q5-F1
#
_cell.length_a   1.000
_cell.length_b   1.000
_cell.length_c   1.000
_cell.angle_alpha   90.00
_cell.angle_beta   90.00
_cell.angle_gamma   90.00
#
_symmetry.space_group_name_H-M   'P 1'
#
loop_
_entity.id
_entity.type
_entity.pdbx_description
1 polymer ?
#
loop_
_entity_poly.entity_id
_entity_poly.type
_entity_poly.pdbx_seq_one_letter_code
_entity_poly.pdbx_strand_id
1 'polypeptide(L)' 'MFNIIFKIFFILLAVFGCIGFPISERRNKLDRRFSGTATWFIPDTGACGDTNSEHDYIVAMNQHQSEFGVKEY' A
#
# COMPACT_ATOMS: atom_id res chain seq x y z
N MET A 1 33.18 -9.03 43.53
CA MET A 1 33.15 -7.83 42.67
C MET A 1 32.75 -8.17 41.22
N PHE A 2 33.43 -9.11 40.55
CA PHE A 2 33.16 -9.52 39.16
C PHE A 2 31.70 -9.98 38.88
N ASN A 3 31.11 -10.74 39.80
CA ASN A 3 29.72 -11.21 39.68
C ASN A 3 28.67 -10.09 39.70
N ILE A 4 28.94 -8.99 40.41
CA ILE A 4 28.02 -7.84 40.50
C ILE A 4 28.10 -7.04 39.19
N ILE A 5 29.30 -6.86 38.67
CA ILE A 5 29.55 -6.17 37.39
C ILE A 5 28.86 -6.92 36.24
N PHE A 6 28.95 -8.25 36.21
CA PHE A 6 28.31 -9.08 35.18
C PHE A 6 26.79 -8.97 35.18
N LYS A 7 26.17 -8.89 36.37
CA LYS A 7 24.71 -8.70 36.51
C LYS A 7 24.25 -7.32 36.04
N ILE A 8 25.01 -6.27 36.36
CA ILE A 8 24.70 -4.90 35.93
C ILE A 8 24.77 -4.79 34.40
N PHE A 9 25.75 -5.44 33.78
CA PHE A 9 25.88 -5.47 32.32
C PHE A 9 24.66 -6.10 31.63
N PHE A 10 24.16 -7.23 32.16
CA PHE A 10 22.95 -7.88 31.63
C PHE A 10 21.69 -7.02 31.76
N ILE A 11 21.55 -6.28 32.86
CA ILE A 11 20.43 -5.36 33.08
C ILE A 11 20.49 -4.20 32.07
N LEU A 12 21.67 -3.63 31.83
CA LEU A 12 21.87 -2.57 30.85
C LEU A 12 21.57 -3.03 29.42
N LEU A 13 21.99 -4.23 29.04
CA LEU A 13 21.73 -4.78 27.70
C LEU A 13 20.23 -4.96 27.44
N ALA A 14 19.47 -5.40 28.44
CA ALA A 14 18.03 -5.57 28.35
C ALA A 14 17.28 -4.24 28.16
N VAL A 15 17.75 -3.15 28.80
CA VAL A 15 17.13 -1.82 28.66
C VAL A 15 17.47 -1.17 27.32
N PHE A 16 18.70 -1.37 26.81
CA PHE A 16 19.11 -0.82 25.51
C PHE A 16 18.42 -1.52 24.31
N GLY A 17 18.03 -2.79 24.44
CA GLY A 17 17.33 -3.54 23.39
C GLY A 17 15.91 -3.04 23.09
N CYS A 18 15.34 -2.18 23.94
CA CYS A 18 13.99 -1.62 23.75
C CYS A 18 13.98 -0.31 22.95
N ILE A 19 15.13 0.24 22.56
CA ILE A 19 15.22 1.49 21.79
C ILE A 19 15.04 1.16 20.29
N GLY A 20 13.78 0.92 19.92
CA GLY A 20 13.22 1.09 18.58
C GLY A 20 13.99 0.47 17.42
N PHE A 21 13.55 -0.70 16.94
CA PHE A 21 13.76 -1.06 15.54
C PHE A 21 13.14 0.05 14.68
N PRO A 22 13.84 0.61 13.67
CA PRO A 22 13.15 1.45 12.70
C PRO A 22 12.09 0.57 12.06
N ILE A 23 10.82 0.85 12.35
CA ILE A 23 9.71 0.30 11.61
C ILE A 23 10.01 0.68 10.16
N SER A 24 10.33 -0.32 9.34
CA SER A 24 10.44 -0.16 7.90
C SER A 24 9.23 0.66 7.49
N GLU A 25 9.46 1.86 6.96
CA GLU A 25 8.41 2.59 6.27
C GLU A 25 7.95 1.68 5.15
N ARG A 26 6.94 0.84 5.41
CA ARG A 26 5.99 0.48 4.37
C ARG A 26 5.45 1.83 3.93
N ARG A 27 6.09 2.44 2.94
CA ARG A 27 5.54 3.57 2.20
C ARG A 27 4.11 3.18 1.93
N ASN A 28 3.21 3.87 2.62
CA ASN A 28 1.82 3.56 2.58
C ASN A 28 1.40 3.94 1.16
N LYS A 29 1.40 2.97 0.24
CA LYS A 29 1.09 3.21 -1.18
C LYS A 29 -0.30 3.83 -1.35
N LEU A 30 -1.13 3.73 -0.30
CA LEU A 30 -2.42 4.35 -0.11
C LEU A 30 -2.38 5.89 -0.06
N ASP A 31 -1.23 6.53 0.19
CA ASP A 31 -1.16 8.00 0.31
C ASP A 31 -1.05 8.74 -1.02
N ARG A 32 -0.88 8.02 -2.14
CA ARG A 32 -0.95 8.66 -3.46
C ARG A 32 -2.41 8.81 -3.87
N ARG A 33 -3.09 9.78 -3.24
CA ARG A 33 -4.43 10.20 -3.63
C ARG A 33 -4.37 10.76 -5.05
N PHE A 34 -5.17 10.20 -5.95
CA PHE A 34 -5.32 10.69 -7.31
C PHE A 34 -6.53 11.64 -7.36
N SER A 35 -6.35 12.81 -7.97
CA SER A 35 -7.42 13.76 -8.26
C SER A 35 -7.52 13.97 -9.77
N GLY A 36 -8.74 14.00 -10.29
CA GLY A 36 -8.99 14.25 -11.70
C GLY A 36 -10.47 14.56 -11.96
N THR A 37 -10.78 14.82 -13.22
CA THR A 37 -12.16 15.02 -13.67
C THR A 37 -12.78 13.68 -14.03
N ALA A 38 -14.00 13.43 -13.55
CA ALA A 38 -14.79 12.25 -13.90
C ALA A 38 -16.07 12.66 -14.62
N THR A 39 -16.53 11.80 -15.53
CA THR A 39 -17.80 11.93 -16.26
C THR A 39 -18.57 10.63 -16.20
N TRP A 40 -19.88 10.69 -16.48
CA TRP A 40 -20.75 9.52 -16.53
C TRP A 40 -20.82 8.93 -17.94
N PHE A 41 -21.04 7.62 -18.03
CA PHE A 41 -21.23 6.89 -19.28
C PHE A 41 -22.31 5.82 -19.11
N ILE A 42 -22.93 5.40 -20.21
CA ILE A 42 -23.86 4.27 -20.23
C ILE A 42 -23.02 3.01 -20.43
N PRO A 43 -23.11 2.01 -19.54
CA PRO A 43 -22.32 0.79 -19.64
C PRO A 43 -22.80 -0.10 -20.81
N ASP A 44 -21.83 -0.73 -21.48
CA ASP A 44 -22.02 -1.72 -22.54
C ASP A 44 -20.79 -2.67 -22.52
N THR A 45 -20.45 -3.30 -23.64
CA THR A 45 -19.23 -4.09 -23.81
C THR A 45 -18.00 -3.19 -23.67
N GLY A 46 -17.21 -3.43 -22.62
CA GLY A 46 -16.00 -2.69 -22.33
C GLY A 46 -14.81 -3.10 -23.20
N ALA A 47 -13.74 -2.30 -23.16
CA ALA A 47 -12.50 -2.60 -23.90
C ALA A 47 -11.82 -3.92 -23.47
N CYS A 48 -12.17 -4.46 -22.29
CA CYS A 48 -11.72 -5.76 -21.80
C CYS A 48 -12.55 -6.94 -22.35
N GLY A 49 -13.60 -6.68 -23.13
CA GLY A 49 -14.47 -7.71 -23.71
C GLY A 49 -15.62 -8.17 -22.81
N ASP A 50 -15.69 -7.68 -21.57
CA ASP A 50 -16.79 -7.96 -20.65
C ASP A 50 -17.96 -6.98 -20.83
N THR A 51 -19.16 -7.42 -20.46
CA THR A 51 -20.36 -6.59 -20.45
C THR A 51 -20.73 -6.22 -19.01
N ASN A 52 -21.23 -5.00 -18.83
CA ASN A 52 -21.66 -4.50 -17.54
C ASN A 52 -23.10 -3.97 -17.59
N SER A 53 -23.74 -3.95 -16.42
CA SER A 53 -25.07 -3.38 -16.21
C SER A 53 -25.00 -2.03 -15.49
N GLU A 54 -26.09 -1.28 -15.52
CA GLU A 54 -26.22 -0.02 -14.75
C GLU A 54 -26.13 -0.22 -13.22
N HIS A 55 -26.25 -1.46 -12.75
CA HIS A 55 -26.10 -1.81 -11.34
C HIS A 55 -24.66 -2.10 -10.94
N ASP A 56 -23.73 -2.18 -11.90
CA ASP A 56 -22.33 -2.44 -11.63
C ASP A 56 -21.60 -1.13 -11.33
N TYR A 57 -20.90 -1.08 -10.19
CA TYR A 57 -20.04 0.06 -9.84
C TYR A 57 -18.72 0.00 -10.61
N ILE A 58 -18.75 0.39 -11.88
CA ILE A 58 -17.58 0.39 -12.77
C ILE A 58 -17.09 1.80 -13.10
N VAL A 59 -15.79 1.90 -13.40
CA VAL A 59 -15.12 3.14 -13.78
C VAL A 59 -14.31 2.91 -15.06
N ALA A 60 -14.63 3.67 -16.10
CA ALA A 60 -13.80 3.74 -17.30
C ALA A 60 -12.59 4.66 -17.05
N MET A 61 -11.39 4.10 -17.21
CA MET A 61 -10.13 4.84 -17.07
C MET A 61 -9.77 5.54 -18.38
N ASN A 62 -9.04 6.66 -18.31
CA ASN A 62 -8.48 7.26 -19.52
C ASN A 62 -7.37 6.37 -20.12
N GLN A 63 -7.00 6.64 -21.38
CA GLN A 63 -6.01 5.84 -22.11
C GLN A 63 -4.70 5.64 -21.35
N HIS A 64 -4.15 6.72 -20.79
CA HIS A 64 -2.90 6.66 -20.05
C HIS A 64 -3.00 5.71 -18.85
N GLN A 65 -4.12 5.74 -18.13
CA GLN A 65 -4.36 4.86 -16.97
C GLN A 65 -4.64 3.41 -17.36
N SER A 66 -5.35 3.16 -18.48
CA SER A 66 -5.64 1.80 -18.94
C SER A 66 -4.36 1.05 -19.34
N GLU A 67 -3.39 1.73 -19.96
CA GLU A 67 -2.12 1.12 -20.37
C GLU A 67 -1.27 0.65 -19.18
N PHE A 68 -1.30 1.35 -18.04
CA PHE A 68 -0.61 0.90 -16.81
C PHE A 68 -1.37 -0.20 -16.05
N GLY A 69 -2.67 -0.37 -16.33
CA GLY A 69 -3.51 -1.40 -15.72
C GLY A 69 -3.27 -2.80 -16.30
N VAL A 70 -2.73 -2.87 -17.51
CA VAL A 70 -2.28 -4.12 -18.14
C VAL A 70 -0.93 -4.51 -17.55
N LYS A 71 -0.95 -5.05 -16.33
CA LYS A 71 0.19 -5.87 -15.90
C LYS A 71 0.14 -7.14 -16.73
N GLU A 72 1.04 -7.24 -17.70
CA GLU A 72 1.38 -8.51 -18.36
C GLU A 72 1.61 -9.57 -17.27
N TYR A 73 0.78 -10.61 -17.30
CA TYR A 73 0.99 -11.87 -16.59
C TYR A 73 1.54 -12.89 -17.57
#